data_AF-A0A501PNV7-F1
#
_entry.id   AF-A0A501PNV7-F1
#
_cell.length_a   1.000
_cell.length_b   1.000
_cell.length_c   1.000
_cell.angle_alpha   90.00
_cell.angle_beta   90.00
_cell.angle_gamma   90.00
#
_symmetry.space_group_name_H-M   'P 1'
#
loop_
_entity.id
_entity.type
_entity.pdbx_description
1 polymer ?
#
loop_
_entity_poly.entity_id
_entity_poly.type
_entity_poly.pdbx_seq_one_letter_code
_entity_poly.pdbx_strand_id
1 'polypeptide(L)'
;MDHSKLVFPSREEETTNFVVAVENPLLDYSRVRSPRLREILDIWEAARAEGEVPAWSSFNPMAFPDLLPTISVFSNEGSPEKPDFLLRLEGDVSAELFNTPTSMTKVSEIESYAKNTWLHKHLNALIRNKKPIYIIRNLGWNNGRNYIEYEILALPFSNAGGNIVDRMVSFKIFHSGTL
;
A
#
# COMPACT_ATOMS: atom_id res chain seq x y z
N MET A 1 -14.50 8.88 6.74
CA MET A 1 -13.56 9.86 7.33
C MET A 1 -13.67 11.12 6.49
N ASP A 2 -13.72 12.30 7.09
CA ASP A 2 -13.85 13.55 6.34
C ASP A 2 -12.46 14.00 5.85
N HIS A 3 -12.16 13.72 4.59
CA HIS A 3 -10.86 14.06 3.99
C HIS A 3 -10.65 15.57 3.83
N SER A 4 -11.70 16.40 3.97
CA SER A 4 -11.61 17.86 3.87
C SER A 4 -10.81 18.52 5.00
N LYS A 5 -10.46 17.75 6.05
CA LYS A 5 -9.65 18.22 7.19
C LYS A 5 -8.17 17.86 7.08
N LEU A 6 -7.75 17.12 6.06
CA LEU A 6 -6.34 16.88 5.80
C LEU A 6 -5.76 18.16 5.20
N VAL A 7 -4.88 18.83 5.95
CA VAL A 7 -4.18 20.03 5.47
C VAL A 7 -2.93 19.57 4.71
N PHE A 8 -2.91 19.82 3.41
CA PHE A 8 -1.80 19.50 2.53
C PHE A 8 -0.83 20.68 2.44
N PRO A 9 0.49 20.45 2.45
CA PRO A 9 1.45 21.51 2.17
C PRO A 9 1.43 21.90 0.68
N SER A 10 2.01 23.06 0.37
CA SER A 10 2.31 23.42 -1.02
C SER A 10 3.36 22.46 -1.60
N ARG A 11 3.38 22.34 -2.93
CA ARG A 11 4.28 21.45 -3.70
C ARG A 11 5.78 21.67 -3.46
N GLU A 12 6.16 22.71 -2.71
CA GLU A 12 7.53 23.18 -2.47
C GLU A 12 8.12 22.75 -1.11
N GLU A 13 7.33 22.18 -0.19
CA GLU A 13 7.84 21.75 1.13
C GLU A 13 8.46 20.35 1.09
N GLU A 14 9.69 20.20 1.61
CA GLU A 14 10.35 18.91 1.74
C GLU A 14 9.61 18.01 2.75
N THR A 15 9.02 16.92 2.25
CA THR A 15 8.42 15.88 3.09
C THR A 15 9.49 14.97 3.67
N THR A 16 9.57 14.85 5.00
CA THR A 16 10.42 13.83 5.64
C THR A 16 9.55 12.65 6.06
N ASN A 17 9.84 11.47 5.52
CA ASN A 17 9.12 10.23 5.83
C ASN A 17 9.88 9.44 6.91
N PHE A 18 9.24 9.20 8.05
CA PHE A 18 9.77 8.31 9.08
C PHE A 18 8.99 7.00 9.11
N VAL A 19 9.70 5.88 9.26
CA VAL A 19 9.09 4.57 9.49
C VAL A 19 8.89 4.41 11.00
N VAL A 20 7.64 4.22 11.42
CA VAL A 20 7.30 3.95 12.82
C VAL A 20 7.37 2.46 13.10
N ALA A 21 6.79 1.64 12.22
CA ALA A 21 6.84 0.18 12.30
C ALA A 21 6.74 -0.45 10.90
N VAL A 22 7.40 -1.60 10.69
CA VAL A 22 7.27 -2.42 9.49
C VAL A 22 7.20 -3.89 9.91
N GLU A 23 6.15 -4.57 9.45
CA GLU A 23 6.00 -6.02 9.51
C GLU A 23 6.06 -6.57 8.08
N ASN A 24 7.22 -7.15 7.72
CA ASN A 24 7.47 -7.64 6.37
C ASN A 24 8.27 -8.96 6.39
N PRO A 25 7.60 -10.13 6.26
CA PRO A 25 6.15 -10.29 6.13
C PRO A 25 5.41 -10.06 7.47
N LEU A 26 4.11 -9.78 7.40
CA LEU A 26 3.22 -9.75 8.57
C LEU A 26 2.97 -11.18 9.06
N LEU A 27 3.46 -11.50 10.26
CA LEU A 27 3.31 -12.82 10.89
C LEU A 27 2.28 -12.83 12.03
N ASP A 28 2.00 -11.68 12.62
CA ASP A 28 1.08 -11.51 13.74
C ASP A 28 0.01 -10.49 13.39
N TYR A 29 -1.19 -10.98 13.07
CA TYR A 29 -2.29 -10.15 12.56
C TYR A 29 -2.87 -9.23 13.64
N SER A 30 -2.59 -9.50 14.92
CA SER A 30 -3.00 -8.61 16.01
C SER A 30 -2.32 -7.24 15.97
N ARG A 31 -1.20 -7.12 15.23
CA ARG A 31 -0.47 -5.85 15.04
C ARG A 31 -1.17 -4.84 14.15
N VAL A 32 -2.11 -5.27 13.31
CA VAL A 32 -2.90 -4.36 12.46
C VAL A 32 -3.82 -3.54 13.37
N ARG A 33 -3.60 -2.23 13.44
CA ARG A 33 -4.29 -1.36 14.40
C ARG A 33 -5.67 -0.98 13.91
N SER A 34 -5.77 -0.53 12.67
CA SER A 34 -7.05 -0.12 12.10
C SER A 34 -8.03 -1.30 11.99
N PRO A 35 -9.25 -1.18 12.55
CA PRO A 35 -10.30 -2.18 12.38
C PRO A 35 -10.63 -2.45 10.91
N ARG A 36 -10.57 -1.41 10.07
CA ARG A 36 -10.89 -1.53 8.64
C ARG A 36 -9.84 -2.31 7.87
N LEU A 37 -8.55 -2.11 8.19
CA LEU A 37 -7.48 -2.93 7.60
C LEU A 37 -7.55 -4.37 8.09
N ARG A 38 -7.95 -4.59 9.36
CA ARG A 38 -8.15 -5.95 9.89
C ARG A 38 -9.28 -6.67 9.15
N GLU A 39 -10.41 -6.00 8.90
CA GLU A 39 -11.52 -6.57 8.12
C GLU A 39 -11.08 -6.99 6.70
N ILE A 40 -10.31 -6.15 6.01
CA ILE A 40 -9.74 -6.48 4.69
C ILE A 40 -8.81 -7.69 4.80
N LEU A 41 -7.94 -7.72 5.81
CA LEU A 41 -7.01 -8.83 6.04
C LEU A 41 -7.76 -10.14 6.31
N ASP A 42 -8.83 -10.11 7.10
CA ASP A 42 -9.66 -11.28 7.39
C ASP A 42 -10.33 -11.82 6.12
N ILE A 43 -10.81 -10.93 5.23
CA ILE A 43 -11.36 -11.31 3.93
C ILE A 43 -10.28 -11.93 3.03
N TRP A 44 -9.08 -11.37 3.02
CA TRP A 44 -7.95 -11.92 2.27
C TRP A 44 -7.54 -13.31 2.78
N GLU A 45 -7.44 -13.49 4.09
CA GLU A 45 -7.10 -14.76 4.72
C GLU A 45 -8.17 -15.82 4.47
N ALA A 46 -9.45 -15.45 4.56
CA ALA A 46 -10.56 -16.37 4.27
C ALA A 46 -10.59 -16.82 2.80
N ALA A 47 -10.04 -16.03 1.88
CA ALA A 47 -10.02 -16.32 0.45
C ALA A 47 -8.81 -17.16 0.01
N ARG A 48 -7.80 -17.38 0.86
CA ARG A 48 -6.58 -18.11 0.49
C ARG A 48 -6.71 -19.59 0.84
N ALA A 49 -6.16 -20.45 -0.02
CA ALA A 49 -5.89 -21.83 0.33
C ALA A 49 -4.57 -21.96 1.10
N GLU A 50 -4.38 -23.09 1.79
CA GLU A 50 -3.14 -23.33 2.54
C GLU A 50 -1.92 -23.27 1.60
N GLY A 51 -0.92 -22.46 1.98
CA GLY A 51 0.31 -22.27 1.20
C GLY A 51 0.19 -21.38 -0.05
N GLU A 52 -1.00 -20.87 -0.37
CA GLU A 52 -1.26 -20.09 -1.59
C GLU A 52 -1.68 -18.65 -1.29
N VAL A 53 -1.64 -17.80 -2.32
CA VAL A 53 -2.28 -16.47 -2.29
C VAL A 53 -3.64 -16.55 -2.96
N PRO A 54 -4.63 -15.72 -2.54
CA PRO A 54 -5.92 -15.67 -3.22
C PRO A 54 -5.79 -15.29 -4.70
N ALA A 55 -6.73 -15.77 -5.51
CA ALA A 55 -6.94 -15.24 -6.84
C ALA A 55 -7.44 -13.80 -6.75
N TRP A 56 -6.97 -12.92 -7.64
CA TRP A 56 -7.44 -11.52 -7.69
C TRP A 56 -8.96 -11.44 -7.87
N SER A 57 -9.54 -12.36 -8.64
CA SER A 57 -10.98 -12.44 -8.88
C SER A 57 -11.81 -12.80 -7.63
N SER A 58 -11.21 -13.33 -6.57
CA SER A 58 -11.93 -13.61 -5.32
C SER A 58 -12.01 -12.42 -4.38
N PHE A 59 -11.36 -11.30 -4.72
CA PHE A 59 -11.35 -10.09 -3.92
C PHE A 59 -11.92 -8.91 -4.72
N ASN A 60 -12.84 -8.17 -4.10
CA ASN A 60 -13.45 -7.00 -4.71
C ASN A 60 -13.06 -5.72 -3.96
N PRO A 61 -12.10 -4.91 -4.47
CA PRO A 61 -11.73 -3.65 -3.84
C PRO A 61 -12.90 -2.66 -3.72
N MET A 62 -13.91 -2.77 -4.59
CA MET A 62 -15.09 -1.89 -4.57
C MET A 62 -16.00 -2.13 -3.36
N ALA A 63 -15.80 -3.22 -2.61
CA ALA A 63 -16.46 -3.45 -1.32
C ALA A 63 -15.97 -2.48 -0.22
N PHE A 64 -14.89 -1.73 -0.48
CA PHE A 64 -14.29 -0.77 0.44
C PHE A 64 -14.28 0.64 -0.17
N PRO A 65 -15.46 1.20 -0.50
CA PRO A 65 -15.56 2.48 -1.23
C PRO A 65 -14.89 3.64 -0.49
N ASP A 66 -14.89 3.58 0.85
CA ASP A 66 -14.23 4.55 1.75
C ASP A 66 -12.71 4.58 1.61
N LEU A 67 -12.10 3.52 1.09
CA LEU A 67 -10.64 3.39 0.92
C LEU A 67 -10.19 3.46 -0.54
N LEU A 68 -11.11 3.54 -1.50
CA LEU A 68 -10.76 3.73 -2.91
C LEU A 68 -9.93 5.00 -3.17
N PRO A 69 -10.17 6.14 -2.50
CA PRO A 69 -9.34 7.34 -2.66
C PRO A 69 -7.87 7.15 -2.24
N THR A 70 -7.58 6.12 -1.43
CA THR A 70 -6.24 5.91 -0.85
C THR A 70 -5.59 4.58 -1.24
N ILE A 71 -6.22 3.85 -2.16
CA ILE A 71 -5.75 2.54 -2.63
C ILE A 71 -4.58 2.67 -3.60
N SER A 72 -3.70 1.67 -3.65
CA SER A 72 -2.80 1.43 -4.77
C SER A 72 -3.01 0.02 -5.30
N VAL A 73 -3.00 -0.15 -6.61
CA VAL A 73 -2.98 -1.46 -7.27
C VAL A 73 -1.73 -1.54 -8.13
N PHE A 74 -0.92 -2.55 -7.88
CA PHE A 74 0.27 -2.87 -8.66
C PHE A 74 0.09 -4.21 -9.35
N SER A 75 0.84 -4.41 -10.42
CA SER A 75 1.09 -5.73 -10.99
C SER A 75 2.57 -5.94 -11.23
N ASN A 76 2.97 -7.22 -11.22
CA ASN A 76 4.24 -7.65 -11.75
C ASN A 76 4.04 -8.09 -13.21
N GLU A 77 4.61 -7.34 -14.15
CA GLU A 77 4.63 -7.69 -15.58
C GLU A 77 5.90 -8.48 -15.96
N GLY A 78 6.82 -8.69 -15.01
CA GLY A 78 8.03 -9.48 -15.15
C GLY A 78 7.89 -10.91 -14.62
N SER A 79 9.03 -11.58 -14.38
CA SER A 79 9.05 -12.87 -13.67
C SER A 79 9.21 -12.68 -12.16
N PRO A 80 8.96 -13.71 -11.32
CA PRO A 80 9.25 -13.63 -9.88
C PRO A 80 10.74 -13.33 -9.57
N GLU A 81 11.67 -13.81 -10.40
CA GLU A 81 13.12 -13.62 -10.24
C GLU A 81 13.60 -12.27 -10.78
N LYS A 82 12.89 -11.73 -11.78
CA LYS A 82 13.16 -10.41 -12.36
C LYS A 82 11.85 -9.62 -12.49
N PRO A 83 11.33 -9.07 -11.37
CA PRO A 83 10.07 -8.34 -11.39
C PRO A 83 10.16 -7.03 -12.17
N ASP A 84 9.07 -6.69 -12.86
CA ASP A 84 8.87 -5.39 -13.52
C ASP A 84 7.50 -4.85 -13.09
N PHE A 85 7.51 -3.85 -12.19
CA PHE A 85 6.28 -3.42 -11.53
C PHE A 85 5.58 -2.31 -12.30
N LEU A 86 4.28 -2.48 -12.50
CA LEU A 86 3.39 -1.48 -13.06
C LEU A 86 2.42 -0.98 -11.98
N LEU A 87 2.37 0.32 -11.75
CA LEU A 87 1.28 0.95 -11.01
C LEU A 87 0.06 0.98 -11.94
N ARG A 88 -0.96 0.18 -11.62
CA ARG A 88 -2.19 0.06 -12.41
C ARG A 88 -3.18 1.15 -12.03
N LEU A 89 -3.29 1.43 -10.74
CA LEU A 89 -4.22 2.42 -10.19
C LEU A 89 -3.66 2.98 -8.88
N GLU A 90 -3.78 4.28 -8.70
CA GLU A 90 -3.58 4.99 -7.44
C GLU A 90 -4.83 5.83 -7.17
N GLY A 91 -5.39 5.71 -5.97
CA GLY A 91 -6.48 6.57 -5.53
C GLY A 91 -6.06 8.03 -5.51
N ASP A 92 -6.97 8.93 -5.82
CA ASP A 92 -6.73 10.37 -6.00
C ASP A 92 -6.08 11.05 -4.78
N VAL A 93 -6.58 10.80 -3.57
CA VAL A 93 -6.03 11.34 -2.33
C VAL A 93 -4.59 10.85 -2.10
N SER A 94 -4.32 9.56 -2.38
CA SER A 94 -2.97 9.02 -2.25
C SER A 94 -2.04 9.54 -3.35
N ALA A 95 -2.56 9.68 -4.58
CA ALA A 95 -1.83 10.22 -5.71
C ALA A 95 -1.36 11.66 -5.45
N GLU A 96 -2.24 12.49 -4.87
CA GLU A 96 -1.94 13.84 -4.42
C GLU A 96 -0.87 13.85 -3.31
N LEU A 97 -1.05 13.04 -2.26
CA LEU A 97 -0.14 12.97 -1.12
C LEU A 97 1.29 12.54 -1.49
N PHE A 98 1.42 11.57 -2.39
CA PHE A 98 2.73 11.04 -2.77
C PHE A 98 3.27 11.64 -4.07
N ASN A 99 2.55 12.59 -4.67
CA ASN A 99 2.85 13.18 -5.97
C ASN A 99 3.17 12.08 -7.01
N THR A 100 2.21 11.17 -7.19
CA THR A 100 2.32 10.01 -8.09
C THR A 100 1.25 10.08 -9.17
N PRO A 101 1.44 9.46 -10.34
CA PRO A 101 0.39 9.36 -11.34
C PRO A 101 -0.75 8.49 -10.84
N THR A 102 -1.96 8.74 -11.33
CA THR A 102 -3.17 8.01 -10.91
C THR A 102 -3.28 6.62 -11.52
N SER A 103 -2.56 6.30 -12.60
CA SER A 103 -2.60 4.96 -13.22
C SER A 103 -1.48 4.73 -14.26
N MET A 104 -1.35 3.46 -14.66
CA MET A 104 -0.63 2.97 -15.85
C MET A 104 0.80 3.50 -16.04
N THR A 105 1.60 3.52 -14.97
CA THR A 105 3.00 3.98 -15.04
C THR A 105 3.93 2.94 -14.45
N LYS A 106 5.09 2.68 -15.08
CA LYS A 106 6.08 1.78 -14.50
C LYS A 106 6.62 2.37 -13.20
N VAL A 107 6.77 1.54 -12.18
CA VAL A 107 7.27 2.00 -10.87
C VAL A 107 8.68 2.60 -10.98
N SER A 108 9.49 2.11 -11.91
CA SER A 108 10.82 2.66 -12.21
C SER A 108 10.82 4.04 -12.86
N GLU A 109 9.70 4.46 -13.48
CA GLU A 109 9.55 5.75 -14.17
C GLU A 109 8.95 6.83 -13.25
N ILE A 110 8.31 6.44 -12.16
CA ILE A 110 7.70 7.36 -11.19
C ILE A 110 8.82 7.95 -10.34
N GLU A 111 9.15 9.25 -10.48
CA GLU A 111 10.29 9.86 -9.79
C GLU A 111 10.26 9.67 -8.27
N SER A 112 9.09 9.84 -7.65
CA SER A 112 8.87 9.65 -6.20
C SER A 112 9.10 8.19 -5.75
N TYR A 113 9.08 7.23 -6.68
CA TYR A 113 9.37 5.83 -6.44
C TYR A 113 10.75 5.39 -6.94
N ALA A 114 11.28 5.98 -8.01
CA ALA A 114 12.55 5.65 -8.61
C ALA A 114 13.72 5.91 -7.65
N LYS A 115 13.64 6.99 -6.86
CA LYS A 115 14.60 7.27 -5.77
C LYS A 115 14.29 6.43 -4.51
N ASN A 116 13.11 5.82 -4.45
CA ASN A 116 12.58 5.13 -3.28
C ASN A 116 12.80 3.62 -3.38
N THR A 117 14.01 3.20 -2.98
CA THR A 117 14.37 1.77 -2.91
C THR A 117 13.43 0.92 -2.04
N TRP A 118 12.61 1.56 -1.20
CA TRP A 118 11.73 0.89 -0.25
C TRP A 118 10.47 0.30 -0.90
N LEU A 119 9.81 1.01 -1.83
CA LEU A 119 8.63 0.46 -2.52
C LEU A 119 9.01 -0.81 -3.30
N HIS A 120 10.10 -0.74 -4.06
CA HIS A 120 10.65 -1.92 -4.74
C HIS A 120 10.96 -3.05 -3.77
N LYS A 121 11.58 -2.78 -2.61
CA LYS A 121 11.86 -3.82 -1.59
C LYS A 121 10.57 -4.48 -1.08
N HIS A 122 9.49 -3.71 -0.91
CA HIS A 122 8.22 -4.23 -0.40
C HIS A 122 7.44 -5.02 -1.44
N LEU A 123 7.35 -4.53 -2.68
CA LEU A 123 6.74 -5.29 -3.76
C LEU A 123 7.48 -6.62 -4.01
N ASN A 124 8.82 -6.59 -3.97
CA ASN A 124 9.64 -7.80 -4.03
C ASN A 124 9.38 -8.76 -2.86
N ALA A 125 9.18 -8.23 -1.65
CA ALA A 125 8.92 -9.07 -0.49
C ALA A 125 7.53 -9.72 -0.54
N LEU A 126 6.51 -9.03 -1.10
CA LEU A 126 5.20 -9.63 -1.37
C LEU A 126 5.31 -10.82 -2.32
N ILE A 127 6.09 -10.70 -3.41
CA ILE A 127 6.33 -11.81 -4.34
C ILE A 127 7.00 -12.99 -3.65
N ARG A 128 8.10 -12.74 -2.94
CA ARG A 128 8.90 -13.82 -2.33
C ARG A 128 8.17 -14.51 -1.19
N ASN A 129 7.55 -13.73 -0.30
CA ASN A 129 7.01 -14.26 0.95
C ASN A 129 5.56 -14.72 0.81
N LYS A 130 4.83 -14.24 -0.21
CA LYS A 130 3.41 -14.58 -0.46
C LYS A 130 2.53 -14.29 0.76
N LYS A 131 2.91 -13.27 1.54
CA LYS A 131 2.27 -12.88 2.78
C LYS A 131 1.99 -11.39 2.78
N PRO A 132 0.96 -10.93 3.50
CA PRO A 132 0.69 -9.51 3.70
C PRO A 132 1.91 -8.77 4.27
N ILE A 133 1.98 -7.47 4.01
CA ILE A 133 2.91 -6.54 4.66
C ILE A 133 2.07 -5.47 5.34
N TYR A 134 2.45 -5.11 6.56
CA TYR A 134 1.82 -4.03 7.30
C TYR A 134 2.84 -3.03 7.80
N ILE A 135 2.49 -1.75 7.71
CA ILE A 135 3.45 -0.65 7.85
C ILE A 135 2.77 0.51 8.53
N ILE A 136 3.48 1.16 9.43
CA ILE A 136 3.08 2.42 10.04
C ILE A 136 4.17 3.44 9.74
N ARG A 137 3.79 4.59 9.19
CA ARG A 137 4.70 5.67 8.82
C ARG A 137 4.15 7.01 9.27
N ASN A 138 5.05 7.97 9.43
CA ASN A 138 4.70 9.37 9.61
C ASN A 138 5.17 10.16 8.40
N LEU A 139 4.26 10.95 7.83
CA LEU A 139 4.58 12.03 6.92
C LEU A 139 4.79 13.29 7.77
N GLY A 140 6.04 13.73 7.90
CA GLY A 140 6.40 14.95 8.63
C GLY A 140 6.74 16.10 7.67
N TRP A 141 6.39 17.32 8.08
CA TRP A 141 6.73 18.55 7.36
C TRP A 141 7.78 19.37 8.13
N ASN A 142 8.66 20.05 7.38
CA ASN A 142 9.66 20.96 7.93
C ASN A 142 9.00 22.22 8.50
N ASN A 143 8.52 22.09 9.73
CA ASN A 143 8.24 23.12 10.75
C ASN A 143 7.69 22.48 12.07
N GLY A 144 7.70 21.14 12.17
CA GLY A 144 7.77 20.42 13.44
C GLY A 144 6.48 20.34 14.27
N ARG A 145 5.30 20.66 13.72
CA ARG A 145 4.05 20.72 14.52
C ARG A 145 2.88 19.88 14.04
N ASN A 146 2.91 19.38 12.81
CA ASN A 146 1.88 18.45 12.34
C ASN A 146 2.60 17.27 11.65
N TYR A 147 2.09 16.06 11.85
CA TYR A 147 2.46 14.91 11.05
C TYR A 147 1.20 14.10 10.79
N ILE A 148 1.15 13.43 9.65
CA ILE A 148 0.12 12.42 9.38
C ILE A 148 0.75 11.08 9.65
N GLU A 149 0.34 10.42 10.73
CA GLU A 149 0.57 8.98 10.86
C GLU A 149 -0.35 8.28 9.87
N TYR A 150 0.17 7.27 9.17
CA TYR A 150 -0.66 6.44 8.32
C TYR A 150 -0.23 4.99 8.38
N GLU A 151 -1.22 4.14 8.25
CA GLU A 151 -1.08 2.70 8.15
C GLU A 151 -1.17 2.28 6.69
N ILE A 152 -0.38 1.29 6.29
CA ILE A 152 -0.47 0.63 4.99
C ILE A 152 -0.62 -0.86 5.23
N LEU A 153 -1.65 -1.47 4.66
CA LEU A 153 -1.75 -2.93 4.49
C LEU A 153 -1.59 -3.25 3.01
N ALA A 154 -0.56 -4.00 2.66
CA ALA A 154 -0.33 -4.48 1.32
C ALA A 154 -0.57 -5.99 1.23
N LEU A 155 -1.38 -6.40 0.26
CA LEU A 155 -1.86 -7.76 0.09
C LEU A 155 -1.42 -8.34 -1.26
N PRO A 156 -0.81 -9.54 -1.29
CA PRO A 156 -0.43 -10.21 -2.52
C PRO A 156 -1.58 -11.06 -3.08
N PHE A 157 -1.66 -11.14 -4.41
CA PHE A 157 -2.66 -11.90 -5.14
C PHE A 157 -2.05 -12.56 -6.38
N SER A 158 -2.65 -13.66 -6.81
CA SER A 158 -2.38 -14.29 -8.10
C SER A 158 -3.45 -13.88 -9.12
N ASN A 159 -3.12 -13.78 -10.42
CA ASN A 159 -4.18 -13.60 -11.43
C ASN A 159 -5.10 -14.83 -11.56
N ALA A 160 -4.58 -16.05 -11.37
CA ALA A 160 -5.31 -17.30 -11.58
C ALA A 160 -5.52 -18.12 -10.29
N GLY A 161 -5.04 -17.63 -9.15
CA GLY A 161 -4.92 -18.41 -7.92
C GLY A 161 -3.61 -19.20 -7.89
N GLY A 162 -3.24 -19.69 -6.71
CA GLY A 162 -2.05 -20.52 -6.53
C GLY A 162 -0.86 -19.77 -5.96
N ASN A 163 0.32 -20.08 -6.50
CA ASN A 163 1.60 -19.81 -5.83
C ASN A 163 2.39 -18.62 -6.39
N ILE A 164 1.89 -17.94 -7.42
CA ILE A 164 2.57 -16.83 -8.09
C ILE A 164 1.85 -15.54 -7.75
N VAL A 165 2.62 -14.53 -7.33
CA VAL A 165 2.09 -13.19 -7.01
C VAL A 165 2.31 -12.28 -8.21
N ASP A 166 1.22 -11.92 -8.88
CA ASP A 166 1.21 -11.05 -10.07
C ASP A 166 0.48 -9.73 -9.82
N ARG A 167 -0.26 -9.66 -8.71
CA ARG A 167 -1.09 -8.53 -8.31
C ARG A 167 -0.79 -8.19 -6.86
N MET A 168 -0.76 -6.89 -6.57
CA MET A 168 -0.70 -6.39 -5.20
C MET A 168 -1.68 -5.25 -5.07
N VAL A 169 -2.38 -5.20 -3.94
CA VAL A 169 -3.19 -4.05 -3.56
C VAL A 169 -2.70 -3.53 -2.22
N SER A 170 -2.63 -2.23 -2.09
CA SER A 170 -2.29 -1.56 -0.83
C SER A 170 -3.41 -0.62 -0.44
N PHE A 171 -3.90 -0.78 0.79
CA PHE A 171 -4.85 0.14 1.41
C PHE A 171 -4.12 1.03 2.39
N LYS A 172 -4.43 2.33 2.39
CA LYS A 172 -3.80 3.31 3.27
C LYS A 172 -4.84 4.02 4.10
N ILE A 173 -4.60 4.12 5.40
CA ILE A 173 -5.44 4.88 6.33
C ILE A 173 -4.59 5.95 6.96
N PHE A 174 -4.99 7.20 6.74
CA PHE A 174 -4.33 8.39 7.26
C PHE A 174 -5.02 8.82 8.54
N HIS A 175 -4.24 8.98 9.60
CA HIS A 175 -4.68 9.47 10.90
C HIS A 175 -4.30 10.94 11.02
N SER A 176 -5.29 11.78 11.28
CA SER A 176 -5.04 13.19 11.59
C SER A 176 -4.37 13.28 12.96
N GLY A 177 -3.05 13.48 12.99
CA GLY A 177 -2.36 13.86 14.23
C GLY A 177 -2.64 15.33 14.53
N THR A 178 -3.23 15.61 15.69
CA THR A 178 -3.12 16.94 16.32
C THR A 178 -2.17 16.77 17.50
N LEU A 179 -1.10 17.56 17.57
CA LEU A 179 -0.36 17.73 18.82
C LEU A 179 -1.21 18.50 19.83
#